data_AF-A0A4Q1TD15-F1
#
_entry.id   AF-A0A4Q1TD15-F1
#
_cell.length_a   1.000
_cell.length_b   1.000
_cell.length_c   1.000
_cell.angle_alpha   90.00
_cell.angle_beta   90.00
_cell.angle_gamma   90.00
#
_symmetry.space_group_name_H-M   'P 1'
#
loop_
_entity.id
_entity.type
_entity.pdbx_description
1 polymer ?
#
loop_
_entity_poly.entity_id
_entity_poly.type
_entity_poly.pdbx_seq_one_letter_code
_entity_poly.pdbx_strand_id
1 'polypeptide(L)' 'MTILVCQDCDTTVDFMHDEKVSTLYVKCNCCQENSQKQA' A
#
# COMPACT_ATOMS: atom_id res chain seq x y z
N MET A 1 -10.29 11.61 0.72
CA MET A 1 -9.85 10.64 -0.30
C MET A 1 -8.55 10.07 0.20
N THR A 2 -8.56 8.82 0.64
CA THR A 2 -7.35 8.14 1.07
C THR A 2 -6.79 7.32 -0.07
N ILE A 3 -5.49 7.44 -0.31
CA ILE A 3 -4.77 6.73 -1.36
C ILE A 3 -3.81 5.75 -0.68
N LEU A 4 -3.92 4.47 -1.02
CA LEU A 4 -3.03 3.42 -0.53
C LEU A 4 -1.96 3.16 -1.59
N VAL A 5 -0.69 3.44 -1.27
CA VAL A 5 0.45 3.29 -2.19
C VAL A 5 1.40 2.24 -1.64
N CYS A 6 1.95 1.39 -2.52
CA CYS A 6 2.95 0.42 -2.13
C CYS A 6 4.27 1.11 -1.78
N GLN A 7 4.86 0.80 -0.62
CA GLN A 7 6.11 1.39 -0.18
C GLN A 7 7.35 0.93 -0.99
N ASP A 8 7.28 -0.22 -1.68
CA ASP A 8 8.44 -0.78 -2.40
C ASP A 8 8.44 -0.50 -3.90
N CYS A 9 7.26 -0.41 -4.52
CA CYS A 9 7.12 -0.28 -5.96
C CYS A 9 6.30 0.94 -6.39
N ASP A 10 5.96 1.82 -5.43
CA ASP A 10 5.19 3.05 -5.62
C ASP A 10 3.86 2.86 -6.38
N THR A 11 3.38 1.63 -6.44
CA THR A 11 2.15 1.27 -7.14
C THR A 11 0.96 1.60 -6.25
N THR A 12 -0.01 2.34 -6.78
CA THR A 12 -1.25 2.58 -6.06
C THR A 12 -2.05 1.29 -5.95
N VAL A 13 -2.28 0.86 -4.71
CA VAL A 13 -2.93 -0.40 -4.35
C VAL A 13 -4.44 -0.23 -4.32
N ASP A 14 -4.93 0.86 -3.72
CA ASP A 14 -6.36 1.10 -3.54
C ASP A 14 -6.69 2.57 -3.27
N PHE A 15 -7.96 2.94 -3.43
CA PHE A 15 -8.47 4.28 -3.18
C PHE A 15 -9.78 4.23 -2.39
N MET A 16 -9.82 4.94 -1.27
CA MET A 16 -11.02 5.06 -0.44
C MET A 16 -11.56 6.49 -0.45
N HIS A 17 -12.87 6.62 -0.65
CA HIS A 17 -13.55 7.90 -0.56
C HIS A 17 -13.77 8.26 0.91
N ASP A 18 -12.88 9.11 1.42
CA ASP A 18 -12.94 9.67 2.77
C ASP A 18 -13.07 11.20 2.70
N GLU A 19 -13.55 11.82 3.77
CA GLU A 19 -13.63 13.28 3.91
C GLU A 19 -12.25 13.95 4.01
N LYS A 20 -11.24 13.26 4.54
CA LYS A 20 -9.86 13.76 4.62
C LYS A 20 -9.00 13.17 3.52
N VAL A 21 -8.13 14.00 2.93
CA VAL A 21 -7.15 13.54 1.94
C VAL A 21 -5.90 13.06 2.69
N SER A 22 -5.58 11.77 2.53
CA SER A 22 -4.44 11.13 3.17
C SER A 22 -3.76 10.16 2.22
N THR A 23 -2.44 10.09 2.26
CA THR A 23 -1.68 9.06 1.51
C THR A 23 -1.06 8.11 2.51
N LEU A 24 -1.37 6.82 2.38
CA LEU A 24 -0.88 5.76 3.24
C LEU A 24 0.04 4.84 2.45
N TYR A 25 1.19 4.52 3.03
CA TYR A 25 2.15 3.59 2.45
C TYR A 25 1.95 2.19 3.05
N VAL A 26 1.68 1.20 2.21
CA VAL A 26 1.42 -0.19 2.58
C VAL A 26 2.33 -1.13 1.78
N LYS A 27 2.32 -2.43 2.09
CA LYS A 27 2.94 -3.46 1.23
C LYS A 27 1.86 -4.03 0.31
N CYS A 28 2.07 -4.00 -1.01
CA CYS A 28 1.18 -4.69 -1.94
C CYS A 28 1.34 -6.21 -1.79
N ASN A 29 0.34 -6.98 -2.25
CA ASN A 29 0.44 -8.44 -2.27
C ASN A 29 1.67 -8.92 -3.07
N CYS A 30 2.05 -8.19 -4.13
CA CYS A 30 3.26 -8.43 -4.91
C CYS A 30 4.58 -8.37 -4.11
N CYS A 31 4.68 -7.43 -3.18
CA CYS A 31 5.89 -7.19 -2.39
C CYS A 31 5.81 -7.87 -1.00
N GLN A 32 4.60 -8.20 -0.55
CA GLN A 32 4.35 -8.91 0.70
C GLN A 32 4.88 -10.35 0.67
N GLU A 33 4.79 -11.04 -0.47
CA GLU A 33 5.37 -12.39 -0.63
C GLU A 33 6.90 -12.41 -0.49
N ASN A 34 7.56 -11.26 -0.70
CA ASN A 34 9.01 -11.14 -0.50
C ASN A 34 9.40 -10.95 0.99
N SER A 35 8.41 -10.72 1.86
CA SER A 35 8.63 -10.47 3.29
C SER A 35 8.28 -11.65 4.19
N GLN A 36 7.75 -12.77 3.66
CA GLN A 36 7.38 -13.96 4.44
C GLN A 36 8.34 -15.16 4.32
N LYS A 37 9.54 -14.96 3.78
CA LYS A 37 10.66 -15.92 3.90
C LYS A 37 11.75 -15.37 4.81
N GLN A 38 11.51 -15.37 6.12
CA GLN A 38 12.53 -15.46 7.18
C GLN A 38 11.86 -15.35 8.58
N ALA A 39 11.45 -16.51 9.12
CA ALA A 39 11.57 -16.92 10.54
C ALA A 39 10.80 -18.23 10.75
#